data_AF-L0GYP3-F1
#
_entry.id   AF-L0GYP3-F1
#
_cell.length_a   1.000
_cell.length_b   1.000
_cell.length_c   1.000
_cell.angle_alpha   90.00
_cell.angle_beta   90.00
_cell.angle_gamma   90.00
#
_symmetry.space_group_name_H-M   'P 1'
#
loop_
_entity.id
_entity.type
_entity.pdbx_description
1 polymer ?
#
loop_
_entity_poly.entity_id
_entity_poly.type
_entity_poly.pdbx_seq_one_letter_code
_entity_poly.pdbx_strand_id
1 'polypeptide(L)' 'MPELHPQFVTDPDGNRLSVLLPIAEYQALIERLEDLEDLRDARDALERIERGEEETIPWEAVKAEHGL' A
#
# COMPACT_ATOMS: atom_id res chain seq x y z
N MET A 1 -0.55 -11.39 6.86
CA MET A 1 -1.53 -11.52 5.77
C MET A 1 -2.89 -11.50 6.44
N PRO A 2 -3.81 -10.62 6.04
CA PRO A 2 -5.16 -10.62 6.61
C PRO A 2 -5.79 -12.00 6.42
N GLU A 3 -6.56 -12.45 7.40
CA GLU A 3 -7.39 -13.65 7.26
C GLU A 3 -8.58 -13.30 6.36
N LEU A 4 -8.81 -14.11 5.32
CA LEU A 4 -9.81 -13.84 4.29
C LEU A 4 -10.84 -14.97 4.23
N HIS A 5 -12.11 -14.58 4.12
CA HIS A 5 -13.27 -15.46 3.98
C HIS A 5 -14.01 -15.18 2.66
N PRO A 6 -13.40 -15.51 1.50
CA PRO A 6 -13.96 -15.20 0.20
C PRO A 6 -15.18 -16.07 -0.11
N GLN A 7 -16.19 -15.43 -0.71
CA GLN A 7 -17.27 -16.12 -1.42
C GLN A 7 -17.15 -15.83 -2.91
N PHE A 8 -17.34 -16.83 -3.75
CA PHE A 8 -17.16 -16.68 -5.20
C PHE A 8 -18.51 -16.70 -5.92
N VAL A 9 -18.67 -15.76 -6.86
CA VAL A 9 -19.72 -15.84 -7.88
C VAL A 9 -19.14 -16.54 -9.09
N THR A 10 -19.80 -17.59 -9.57
CA THR A 10 -19.33 -18.38 -10.72
C THR A 10 -20.21 -18.21 -11.94
N ASP A 11 -19.64 -18.47 -13.12
CA ASP A 11 -20.38 -18.63 -14.36
C ASP A 11 -21.14 -19.98 -14.39
N PRO A 12 -21.94 -20.27 -15.45
CA PRO A 12 -22.64 -21.54 -15.58
C PRO A 12 -21.74 -22.78 -15.70
N ASP A 13 -20.49 -22.61 -16.15
CA ASP A 13 -19.50 -23.68 -16.27
C ASP A 13 -18.74 -23.91 -14.94
N GLY A 14 -19.03 -23.11 -13.91
CA GLY A 14 -18.43 -23.19 -12.58
C GLY A 14 -17.13 -22.38 -12.43
N ASN A 15 -16.74 -21.59 -13.42
CA ASN A 15 -15.54 -20.74 -13.33
C ASN A 15 -15.83 -19.50 -12.46
N ARG A 16 -14.86 -19.11 -11.62
CA ARG A 16 -14.99 -17.95 -10.73
C ARG A 16 -14.92 -16.65 -11.53
N LEU A 17 -15.97 -15.82 -11.44
CA LEU A 17 -16.07 -14.52 -12.11
C LEU A 17 -15.69 -13.37 -11.19
N SER A 18 -16.15 -13.42 -9.93
CA SER A 18 -15.87 -12.39 -8.94
C SER A 18 -15.80 -12.98 -7.54
N VAL A 19 -15.20 -12.21 -6.63
CA VAL A 19 -15.09 -12.54 -5.22
C VAL A 19 -15.79 -11.47 -4.38
N LEU A 20 -16.55 -11.93 -3.41
CA LEU A 20 -17.16 -11.12 -2.36
C LEU A 20 -16.33 -11.32 -1.09
N LEU A 21 -15.89 -10.21 -0.51
CA LEU A 21 -15.19 -10.18 0.78
C LEU A 21 -16.01 -9.34 1.78
N PRO A 22 -16.04 -9.71 3.06
CA PRO A 22 -16.43 -8.81 4.13
C PRO A 22 -15.66 -7.48 4.00
N ILE A 23 -16.35 -6.35 4.21
CA ILE A 23 -15.75 -5.03 3.97
C ILE A 23 -14.48 -4.79 4.79
N ALA A 24 -14.45 -5.29 6.04
CA ALA A 24 -13.28 -5.17 6.91
C ALA A 24 -12.07 -5.96 6.35
N GLU A 25 -12.30 -7.12 5.76
CA GLU A 25 -11.24 -7.93 5.15
C GLU A 25 -10.73 -7.31 3.85
N TYR A 26 -11.63 -6.75 3.04
CA TYR A 26 -11.24 -5.98 1.86
C TYR A 26 -10.38 -4.77 2.24
N GLN A 27 -10.80 -4.00 3.25
CA GLN A 27 -10.03 -2.84 3.73
C GLN A 27 -8.66 -3.25 4.27
N ALA A 28 -8.58 -4.31 5.09
CA ALA A 28 -7.31 -4.83 5.59
C ALA A 28 -6.40 -5.36 4.47
N LEU A 29 -6.98 -5.90 3.38
CA LEU A 29 -6.23 -6.30 2.20
C LEU A 29 -5.66 -5.09 1.46
N ILE A 30 -6.45 -4.02 1.30
CA ILE A 30 -6.01 -2.78 0.64
C ILE A 30 -4.92 -2.08 1.45
N GLU A 31 -5.12 -1.90 2.75
CA GLU A 31 -4.11 -1.32 3.66
C GLU A 31 -2.79 -2.09 3.60
N ARG A 32 -2.86 -3.43 3.56
CA ARG A 32 -1.67 -4.26 3.42
C ARG A 32 -0.94 -4.06 2.09
N LEU A 33 -1.67 -3.78 1.01
CA LEU A 33 -1.08 -3.50 -0.31
C LEU A 33 -0.43 -2.12 -0.33
N GLU A 34 -1.07 -1.12 0.27
CA GLU A 34 -0.53 0.23 0.45
C GLU A 34 0.77 0.18 1.28
N ASP A 35 0.82 -0.58 2.37
CA ASP A 35 2.06 -0.81 3.14
C ASP A 35 3.20 -1.40 2.31
N LEU A 36 2.90 -2.26 1.33
CA LEU A 36 3.93 -2.83 0.43
C LEU A 36 4.42 -1.81 -0.58
N GLU A 37 3.53 -0.97 -1.08
CA GLU A 37 3.84 0.13 -1.97
C GLU A 37 4.71 1.17 -1.25
N ASP A 38 4.32 1.61 -0.05
CA ASP A 38 5.11 2.51 0.78
C ASP A 38 6.51 1.95 1.07
N LEU A 39 6.61 0.64 1.34
CA LEU A 39 7.91 -0.01 1.57
C LEU A 39 8.79 -0.01 0.32
N ARG A 40 8.19 -0.18 -0.87
CA ARG A 40 8.92 -0.12 -2.15
C ARG A 40 9.37 1.32 -2.41
N ASP A 41 8.48 2.28 -2.27
CA ASP A 41 8.77 3.69 -2.54
C ASP A 41 9.84 4.23 -1.58
N ALA A 42 9.82 3.81 -0.31
CA ALA A 42 10.86 4.14 0.65
C ALA A 42 12.23 3.55 0.26
N ARG A 43 12.28 2.33 -0.27
CA ARG A 43 13.53 1.72 -0.77
C ARG A 43 14.06 2.45 -1.98
N ASP A 44 13.18 2.77 -2.93
CA ASP A 44 13.57 3.51 -4.14
C ASP A 44 14.12 4.90 -3.79
N ALA A 45 13.50 5.61 -2.84
CA ALA A 45 14.00 6.88 -2.34
C ALA A 45 15.38 6.76 -1.68
N LEU A 46 15.60 5.73 -0.86
CA LEU A 46 16.90 5.46 -0.25
C LEU A 46 17.98 5.17 -1.30
N GLU A 47 17.67 4.39 -2.33
CA GLU A 47 18.61 4.13 -3.42
C GLU A 47 18.99 5.41 -4.19
N ARG A 48 18.03 6.31 -4.45
CA ARG A 48 18.30 7.59 -5.09
C ARG A 48 19.18 8.49 -4.23
N ILE A 49 18.97 8.51 -2.92
CA ILE A 49 19.82 9.24 -1.97
C ILE A 49 21.25 8.67 -1.99
N GLU A 50 21.41 7.35 -1.97
CA GLU A 50 22.73 6.71 -2.03
C GLU A 50 23.48 7.02 -3.34
N ARG A 51 22.75 7.17 -4.46
CA ARG A 51 23.30 7.59 -5.76
C ARG A 51 23.56 9.10 -5.87
N GLY A 52 23.11 9.88 -4.90
CA GLY A 52 23.18 11.35 -4.93
C GLY A 52 22.20 12.00 -5.91
N GLU A 53 21.14 11.30 -6.30
CA GLU A 53 20.08 11.79 -7.18
C GLU A 53 18.99 12.55 -6.41
N GLU A 54 18.92 12.36 -5.08
CA GLU A 54 17.93 12.95 -4.18
C GLU A 54 18.58 13.32 -2.84
N GLU A 55 18.12 14.39 -2.19
CA GLU A 55 18.62 14.85 -0.88
C GLU A 55 17.50 14.85 0.18
N THR A 56 17.87 14.62 1.45
CA THR A 56 16.93 14.69 2.57
C THR A 56 16.64 16.14 3.00
N ILE A 57 15.42 16.42 3.44
CA ILE A 57 15.05 17.71 4.02
C ILE A 57 15.01 17.62 5.55
N PRO A 58 15.61 18.56 6.30
CA PRO A 58 15.53 18.58 7.76
C PRO A 58 14.09 18.72 8.28
N TRP A 59 13.70 17.90 9.26
CA TRP A 59 12.35 17.90 9.83
C TRP A 59 11.90 19.25 10.40
N GLU A 60 12.82 19.98 11.05
CA GLU A 60 12.52 21.32 11.59
C GLU A 60 12.20 22.34 10.51
N ALA A 61 12.80 22.21 9.32
CA ALA A 61 12.51 23.11 8.19
C ALA A 61 11.08 22.88 7.67
N VAL A 62 10.69 21.61 7.52
CA VAL A 62 9.34 21.22 7.07
C VAL A 62 8.26 21.71 8.05
N LYS A 63 8.48 21.54 9.36
CA LYS A 63 7.53 22.07 10.37
C LYS A 63 7.40 23.58 10.31
N ALA A 64 8.52 24.30 10.22
CA ALA A 64 8.51 25.76 10.13
C ALA A 64 7.76 26.25 8.88
N GLU A 65 7.94 25.58 7.73
CA GLU A 65 7.23 25.90 6.49
C GLU A 65 5.70 25.72 6.62
N HIS A 66 5.26 24.70 7.37
CA HIS A 66 3.84 24.37 7.53
C HIS A 66 3.19 24.92 8.81
N GLY A 67 3.92 25.66 9.65
CA GLY A 67 3.42 26.24 10.90
C GLY A 67 3.07 25.20 11.98
N LEU A 68 3.81 24.10 12.03
CA LEU A 68 3.67 22.99 12.99
C LEU A 68 4.61 23.11 14.20
#